data_AF-A0A496R2Q8-F1
#
_entry.id   AF-A0A496R2Q8-F1
#
_cell.length_a   1.000
_cell.length_b   1.000
_cell.length_c   1.000
_cell.angle_alpha   90.00
_cell.angle_beta   90.00
_cell.angle_gamma   90.00
#
_symmetry.space_group_name_H-M   'P 1'
#
loop_
_entity.id
_entity.type
_entity.pdbx_description
1 polymer ?
#
loop_
_entity_poly.entity_id
_entity_poly.type
_entity_poly.pdbx_seq_one_letter_code
_entity_poly.pdbx_strand_id
1 'polypeptide(L)'
;MASKRLNVAGILIILVGAFMLLSGIASFTGNTQGFGGFSNDISRAFGGSGNSLNIIIAVIEIIAGGLLILSRFVSIGALDSFLRIAIFIFWIVMMVLSLILGGNINNIDTLGWWISLVNQSIILVVLWMIKD
;
A
#
# COMPACT_ATOMS: atom_id res chain seq x y z
N MET A 1 30.12 -0.88 7.23
CA MET A 1 29.10 -0.26 6.36
C MET A 1 29.27 -0.84 4.95
N ALA A 2 28.62 -1.98 4.68
CA ALA A 2 28.60 -2.54 3.32
C ALA A 2 27.55 -1.76 2.53
N SER A 3 27.95 -1.13 1.43
CA SER A 3 27.00 -0.51 0.50
C SER A 3 26.05 -1.61 0.04
N LYS A 4 24.78 -1.53 0.45
CA LYS A 4 23.73 -2.41 -0.09
C LYS A 4 23.68 -2.12 -1.59
N ARG A 5 24.34 -2.96 -2.41
CA ARG A 5 24.31 -2.86 -3.88
C ARG A 5 22.85 -2.68 -4.30
N LEU A 6 22.60 -1.79 -5.26
CA LEU A 6 21.30 -1.65 -5.92
C LEU A 6 21.00 -2.98 -6.62
N ASN A 7 20.32 -3.86 -5.90
CA ASN A 7 19.76 -5.10 -6.41
C ASN A 7 18.30 -4.84 -6.81
N VAL A 8 17.73 -5.70 -7.64
CA VAL A 8 16.34 -5.61 -8.14
C VAL A 8 15.36 -5.42 -6.96
N ALA A 9 15.56 -6.17 -5.87
CA ALA A 9 14.77 -6.00 -4.65
C ALA A 9 14.86 -4.60 -4.04
N GLY A 10 16.04 -3.97 -4.05
CA GLY A 10 16.22 -2.60 -3.57
C GLY A 10 15.49 -1.55 -4.40
N ILE A 11 15.44 -1.75 -5.72
CA ILE A 11 14.69 -0.88 -6.63
C ILE A 11 13.18 -1.07 -6.41
N LEU A 12 12.73 -2.31 -6.28
CA LEU A 12 11.33 -2.64 -5.98
C LEU A 12 10.86 -2.03 -4.65
N ILE A 13 11.70 -2.01 -3.62
CA ILE A 13 11.41 -1.34 -2.33
C ILE A 13 11.15 0.15 -2.54
N ILE A 14 12.02 0.82 -3.29
CA ILE A 14 11.89 2.25 -3.55
C ILE A 14 10.62 2.52 -4.37
N LEU A 15 10.34 1.68 -5.38
CA LEU A 15 9.14 1.80 -6.21
C LEU A 15 7.86 1.57 -5.41
N VAL A 16 7.80 0.55 -4.57
CA VAL A 16 6.62 0.29 -3.70
C VAL A 16 6.48 1.37 -2.64
N GLY A 17 7.58 1.81 -2.02
CA GLY A 17 7.54 2.92 -1.07
C GLY A 17 7.07 4.23 -1.71
N ALA A 18 7.57 4.55 -2.91
CA ALA A 18 7.13 5.71 -3.68
C ALA A 18 5.67 5.58 -4.10
N PHE A 19 5.26 4.39 -4.50
CA PHE A 19 3.87 4.08 -4.85
C PHE A 19 2.91 4.28 -3.67
N MET A 20 3.26 3.81 -2.47
CA MET A 20 2.46 4.02 -1.26
C MET A 20 2.38 5.51 -0.89
N LEU A 21 3.52 6.21 -0.96
CA LEU A 21 3.57 7.66 -0.76
C LEU A 21 2.64 8.42 -1.72
N LEU A 22 2.73 8.10 -3.02
CA LEU A 22 1.92 8.74 -4.04
C LEU A 22 0.44 8.37 -3.90
N SER A 23 0.11 7.16 -3.47
CA SER A 23 -1.28 6.74 -3.20
C SER A 23 -1.89 7.51 -2.03
N GLY A 24 -1.12 7.69 -0.96
CA GLY A 24 -1.55 8.52 0.17
C GLY A 24 -1.71 9.99 -0.21
N ILE A 25 -0.80 10.55 -1.02
CA ILE A 25 -0.95 11.92 -1.56
C ILE A 25 -2.18 12.03 -2.47
N ALA A 26 -2.39 11.06 -3.36
CA ALA A 26 -3.52 11.04 -4.29
C ALA A 26 -4.87 11.10 -3.54
N SER A 27 -4.95 10.40 -2.41
CA SER A 27 -6.11 10.39 -1.51
C SER A 27 -6.46 11.78 -0.96
N PHE A 28 -5.50 12.68 -0.77
CA PHE A 28 -5.76 14.08 -0.38
C PHE A 28 -6.18 14.98 -1.55
N THR A 29 -5.69 14.69 -2.76
CA THR A 29 -5.96 15.51 -3.95
C THR A 29 -7.30 15.21 -4.60
N GLY A 30 -8.05 14.20 -4.12
CA GLY A 30 -9.29 13.75 -4.74
C GLY A 30 -9.10 13.07 -6.09
N ASN A 31 -7.84 12.75 -6.46
CA ASN A 31 -7.55 12.04 -7.69
C ASN A 31 -8.01 10.58 -7.55
N THR A 32 -9.10 10.24 -8.23
CA THR A 32 -9.76 8.92 -8.17
C THR A 32 -9.18 7.92 -9.16
N GLN A 33 -8.21 8.31 -9.98
CA GLN A 33 -7.63 7.42 -10.98
C GLN A 33 -6.62 6.47 -10.33
N GLY A 34 -6.73 5.18 -10.64
CA GLY A 34 -5.85 4.13 -10.10
C GLY A 34 -6.07 3.88 -8.61
N PHE A 35 -4.99 3.73 -7.85
CA PHE A 35 -5.03 3.41 -6.42
C PHE A 35 -5.48 4.59 -5.52
N GLY A 36 -5.56 5.82 -6.02
CA GLY A 36 -6.30 6.89 -5.32
C GLY A 36 -7.82 6.62 -5.25
N GLY A 37 -8.35 5.82 -6.17
CA GLY A 37 -9.71 5.28 -6.11
C GLY A 37 -9.90 4.23 -5.01
N PHE A 38 -8.84 3.48 -4.68
CA PHE A 38 -8.89 2.38 -3.70
C PHE A 38 -9.21 2.85 -2.28
N SER A 39 -8.58 3.93 -1.80
CA SER A 39 -8.91 4.52 -0.49
C SER A 39 -10.34 5.11 -0.46
N ASN A 40 -10.80 5.62 -1.59
CA ASN A 40 -12.17 6.09 -1.76
C ASN A 40 -13.19 4.93 -1.76
N ASP A 41 -12.87 3.81 -2.40
CA ASP A 41 -13.71 2.61 -2.41
C ASP A 41 -13.84 2.00 -1.01
N ILE A 42 -12.77 2.04 -0.22
CA ILE A 42 -12.79 1.64 1.20
C ILE A 42 -13.64 2.61 2.02
N SER A 43 -13.51 3.93 1.83
CA SER A 43 -14.34 4.90 2.55
C SER A 43 -15.83 4.71 2.25
N ARG A 44 -16.17 4.39 1.01
CA ARG A 44 -17.54 4.00 0.60
C ARG A 44 -17.99 2.70 1.25
N ALA A 45 -17.11 1.69 1.37
CA ALA A 45 -17.37 0.41 2.03
C ALA A 45 -17.88 0.58 3.47
N PHE A 46 -17.28 1.52 4.21
CA PHE A 46 -17.58 1.78 5.62
C PHE A 46 -18.74 2.76 5.82
N GLY A 47 -19.54 3.02 4.78
CA GLY A 47 -20.71 3.91 4.85
C GLY A 47 -20.36 5.37 5.10
N GLY A 48 -19.07 5.72 5.05
CA GLY A 48 -18.56 7.04 5.31
C GLY A 48 -18.55 7.88 4.04
N SER A 49 -19.50 8.82 3.92
CA SER A 49 -19.31 10.04 3.12
C SER A 49 -18.21 10.94 3.71
N GLY A 50 -17.59 10.54 4.82
CA GLY A 50 -16.66 11.31 5.63
C GLY A 50 -15.21 11.13 5.20
N ASN A 51 -14.62 12.26 4.81
CA ASN A 51 -13.20 12.53 4.54
C ASN A 51 -12.22 11.90 5.56
N SER A 52 -12.66 11.65 6.80
CA SER A 52 -11.81 11.26 7.93
C SER A 52 -11.12 9.89 7.78
N LEU A 53 -11.82 8.86 7.30
CA LEU A 53 -11.23 7.52 7.13
C LEU A 53 -10.20 7.52 6.00
N ASN A 54 -10.52 8.21 4.91
CA ASN A 54 -9.62 8.45 3.79
C ASN A 54 -8.36 9.19 4.23
N ILE A 55 -8.49 10.24 5.05
CA ILE A 55 -7.36 10.98 5.63
C ILE A 55 -6.47 10.05 6.48
N ILE A 56 -7.07 9.23 7.35
CA ILE A 56 -6.29 8.31 8.22
C ILE A 56 -5.49 7.32 7.38
N ILE A 57 -6.13 6.69 6.39
CA ILE A 57 -5.49 5.76 5.46
C ILE A 57 -4.36 6.47 4.71
N ALA A 58 -4.63 7.66 4.17
CA ALA A 58 -3.67 8.46 3.43
C ALA A 58 -2.43 8.82 4.27
N VAL A 59 -2.63 9.21 5.53
CA VAL A 59 -1.53 9.49 6.48
C VAL A 59 -0.70 8.22 6.72
N ILE A 60 -1.35 7.08 6.95
CA ILE A 60 -0.66 5.81 7.18
C ILE A 60 0.13 5.38 5.93
N GLU A 61 -0.44 5.51 4.73
CA GLU A 61 0.24 5.19 3.47
C GLU A 61 1.47 6.07 3.22
N ILE A 62 1.38 7.38 3.51
CA ILE A 62 2.52 8.31 3.42
C ILE A 62 3.62 7.92 4.39
N ILE A 63 3.26 7.64 5.66
CA ILE A 63 4.22 7.26 6.70
C ILE A 63 4.87 5.92 6.34
N ALA A 64 4.09 4.93 5.94
CA ALA A 64 4.56 3.61 5.56
C ALA A 64 5.48 3.66 4.33
N GLY A 65 5.08 4.39 3.29
CA GLY A 65 5.89 4.57 2.08
C GLY A 65 7.20 5.30 2.36
N GLY A 66 7.15 6.37 3.14
CA GLY A 66 8.33 7.12 3.57
C GLY A 66 9.29 6.27 4.40
N LEU A 67 8.78 5.51 5.36
CA LEU A 67 9.59 4.62 6.18
C LEU A 67 10.18 3.45 5.38
N LEU A 68 9.45 2.90 4.39
CA LEU A 68 9.97 1.88 3.48
C LEU A 68 11.18 2.40 2.70
N ILE A 69 11.09 3.61 2.13
CA ILE A 69 12.21 4.24 1.41
C ILE A 69 13.36 4.52 2.38
N LEU A 70 13.09 5.10 3.55
CA LEU A 70 14.12 5.41 4.53
C LEU A 70 14.84 4.18 5.06
N SER A 71 14.13 3.06 5.26
CA SER A 71 14.70 1.78 5.69
C SER A 71 15.76 1.23 4.72
N ARG A 72 15.72 1.68 3.46
CA ARG A 72 16.72 1.30 2.46
C ARG A 72 18.07 1.99 2.69
N PHE A 73 18.04 3.23 3.15
CA PHE A 73 19.24 4.06 3.35
C PHE A 73 19.74 4.04 4.79
N VAL A 74 18.83 3.87 5.76
CA VAL A 74 19.12 3.88 7.18
C VAL A 74 18.62 2.57 7.79
N SER A 75 19.52 1.82 8.43
CA SER A 75 19.13 0.66 9.23
C SER A 75 18.55 1.15 10.55
N ILE A 76 17.25 0.95 10.77
CA ILE A 76 16.55 1.31 12.01
C ILE A 76 16.69 0.17 13.06
N GLY A 77 17.61 -0.77 12.85
CA GLY A 77 17.86 -1.89 13.76
C GLY A 77 16.64 -2.81 13.87
N ALA A 78 16.28 -3.21 15.10
CA ALA A 78 15.19 -4.14 15.37
C ALA A 78 13.81 -3.62 14.90
N LEU A 79 13.63 -2.30 14.86
CA LEU A 79 12.39 -1.66 14.39
C LEU A 79 12.12 -1.93 12.92
N ASP A 80 13.15 -2.14 12.09
CA ASP A 80 12.99 -2.36 10.65
C ASP A 80 12.17 -3.63 10.36
N SER A 81 12.41 -4.71 11.12
CA SER A 81 11.66 -5.97 10.97
C SER A 81 10.20 -5.83 11.39
N PHE A 82 9.95 -5.19 12.54
CA PHE A 82 8.59 -4.93 13.02
C PHE A 82 7.81 -4.03 12.06
N LEU A 83 8.46 -2.99 11.53
CA LEU A 83 7.82 -2.05 10.63
C LEU A 83 7.42 -2.72 9.30
N ARG A 84 8.29 -3.57 8.75
CA ARG A 84 8.00 -4.35 7.53
C ARG A 84 6.80 -5.26 7.72
N ILE A 85 6.75 -5.98 8.84
CA ILE A 85 5.61 -6.84 9.19
C ILE A 85 4.33 -6.00 9.36
N ALA A 86 4.42 -4.86 10.04
CA ALA A 86 3.28 -3.96 10.21
C ALA A 86 2.73 -3.46 8.87
N ILE A 87 3.62 -3.04 7.95
CA ILE A 87 3.25 -2.59 6.60
C ILE A 87 2.66 -3.75 5.78
N PHE A 88 3.22 -4.94 5.89
CA PHE A 88 2.71 -6.13 5.22
C PHE A 88 1.29 -6.49 5.69
N ILE A 89 1.07 -6.53 7.01
CA ILE A 89 -0.26 -6.78 7.60
C ILE A 89 -1.24 -5.68 7.20
N PHE A 90 -0.82 -4.41 7.30
CA PHE A 90 -1.63 -3.27 6.89
C PHE A 90 -2.08 -3.42 5.43
N TRP A 91 -1.18 -3.80 4.53
CA TRP A 91 -1.51 -3.97 3.12
C TRP A 91 -2.49 -5.13 2.88
N ILE A 92 -2.36 -6.25 3.60
CA ILE A 92 -3.32 -7.36 3.55
C ILE A 92 -4.71 -6.88 3.98
N VAL A 93 -4.79 -6.15 5.10
CA VAL A 93 -6.05 -5.60 5.59
C VAL A 93 -6.65 -4.70 4.52
N MET A 94 -5.88 -3.76 3.97
CA MET A 94 -6.35 -2.85 2.92
C MET A 94 -6.86 -3.60 1.68
N MET A 95 -6.14 -4.62 1.23
CA MET A 95 -6.54 -5.47 0.10
C MET A 95 -7.89 -6.14 0.35
N VAL A 96 -8.08 -6.73 1.54
CA VAL A 96 -9.33 -7.36 1.97
C VAL A 96 -10.46 -6.32 1.99
N LEU A 97 -10.24 -5.16 2.60
CA LEU A 97 -11.25 -4.11 2.71
C LEU A 97 -11.72 -3.65 1.32
N SER A 98 -10.83 -3.44 0.37
CA SER A 98 -11.23 -2.97 -0.96
C SER A 98 -11.87 -4.06 -1.83
N LEU A 99 -11.31 -5.27 -1.87
CA LEU A 99 -11.80 -6.33 -2.77
C LEU A 99 -13.11 -6.95 -2.28
N ILE A 100 -13.33 -6.97 -0.97
CA ILE A 100 -14.48 -7.63 -0.34
C ILE A 100 -15.52 -6.59 0.10
N LEU A 101 -15.12 -5.56 0.85
CA LEU A 101 -16.08 -4.63 1.48
C LEU A 101 -16.39 -3.39 0.62
N GLY A 102 -15.50 -2.98 -0.30
CA GLY A 102 -15.68 -1.86 -1.24
C GLY A 102 -16.78 -2.01 -2.30
N GLY A 103 -17.69 -2.99 -2.15
CA GLY A 103 -18.71 -3.32 -3.16
C GLY A 103 -18.17 -4.09 -4.37
N ASN A 104 -16.87 -4.36 -4.42
CA ASN A 104 -16.21 -5.12 -5.48
C ASN A 104 -16.55 -6.62 -5.46
N ILE A 105 -17.03 -7.15 -4.34
CA ILE A 105 -17.49 -8.54 -4.25
C ILE A 105 -18.67 -8.84 -5.19
N ASN A 106 -19.48 -7.83 -5.51
CA ASN A 106 -20.58 -7.98 -6.47
C ASN A 106 -20.09 -7.99 -7.92
N ASN A 107 -18.83 -7.65 -8.16
CA ASN A 107 -18.18 -7.58 -9.48
C ASN A 107 -17.04 -8.60 -9.62
N ILE A 108 -17.02 -9.69 -8.82
CA ILE A 108 -15.96 -10.72 -8.85
C ILE A 108 -15.70 -11.25 -10.27
N ASP A 109 -16.74 -11.39 -11.09
CA ASP A 109 -16.63 -11.93 -12.45
C ASP A 109 -16.17 -10.89 -13.50
N THR A 110 -15.86 -9.67 -13.07
CA THR A 110 -15.37 -8.63 -13.98
C THR A 110 -13.86 -8.69 -14.12
N LEU A 111 -13.36 -8.42 -15.34
CA LEU A 111 -11.92 -8.32 -15.62
C LEU A 111 -11.22 -7.29 -14.69
N GLY A 112 -11.92 -6.22 -14.31
CA GLY A 112 -11.41 -5.18 -13.41
C GLY A 112 -11.10 -5.70 -12.00
N TRP A 113 -11.92 -6.62 -11.46
CA TRP A 113 -11.70 -7.23 -10.16
C TRP A 113 -10.43 -8.07 -10.15
N TRP A 114 -10.24 -8.92 -11.17
CA TRP A 114 -9.03 -9.74 -11.34
C TRP A 114 -7.77 -8.90 -11.52
N ILE A 115 -7.83 -7.82 -12.31
CA ILE A 115 -6.71 -6.88 -12.46
C ILE A 115 -6.36 -6.24 -11.12
N SER A 116 -7.35 -5.81 -10.34
CA SER A 116 -7.13 -5.23 -9.01
C SER A 116 -6.49 -6.24 -8.06
N LEU A 117 -6.99 -7.48 -8.03
CA LEU A 117 -6.43 -8.57 -7.24
C LEU A 117 -4.96 -8.81 -7.58
N VAL A 118 -4.62 -8.90 -8.87
CA VAL A 118 -3.24 -9.12 -9.32
C VAL A 118 -2.34 -7.96 -8.89
N ASN A 119 -2.78 -6.71 -9.06
CA ASN A 119 -1.99 -5.54 -8.67
C ASN A 119 -1.70 -5.51 -7.16
N GLN A 120 -2.70 -5.84 -6.32
CA GLN A 120 -2.51 -5.95 -4.87
C GLN A 120 -1.55 -7.09 -4.50
N SER A 121 -1.67 -8.22 -5.21
CA SER A 121 -0.83 -9.40 -5.00
C SER A 121 0.64 -9.11 -5.34
N ILE A 122 0.90 -8.34 -6.40
CA ILE A 122 2.27 -7.92 -6.77
C ILE A 122 2.90 -7.11 -5.64
N ILE A 123 2.16 -6.16 -5.05
CA ILE A 123 2.66 -5.34 -3.93
C ILE A 123 2.96 -6.23 -2.72
N LEU A 124 2.10 -7.20 -2.42
CA LEU A 124 2.36 -8.18 -1.36
C LEU A 124 3.61 -9.03 -1.64
N VAL A 125 3.78 -9.53 -2.85
CA VAL A 125 4.97 -10.30 -3.23
C VAL A 125 6.23 -9.45 -3.08
N VAL A 126 6.19 -8.17 -3.51
CA VAL A 126 7.32 -7.26 -3.31
C VAL A 126 7.56 -7.04 -1.82
N LEU A 127 6.54 -6.76 -1.02
CA LEU A 127 6.68 -6.57 0.42
C LEU A 127 7.20 -7.83 1.14
N TRP A 128 6.89 -9.02 0.62
CA TRP A 128 7.37 -10.29 1.14
C TRP A 128 8.83 -10.57 0.78
N MET A 129 9.27 -10.21 -0.43
CA MET A 129 10.68 -10.32 -0.86
C MET A 129 11.65 -9.47 -0.02
N ILE A 130 11.12 -8.51 0.73
CA ILE A 130 11.87 -7.62 1.64
C ILE A 130 12.31 -8.34 2.93
N LYS A 131 11.87 -9.59 3.14
CA LYS A 131 12.17 -10.41 4.32
C LYS A 131 13.64 -10.87 4.39
N ASP A 132 14.35 -10.88 3.25
CA ASP A 132 15.76 -11.28 3.11
C ASP A 132 16.68 -10.08 2.77
#